data_AF-A0A9W9QLN9-F1
#
_entry.id   AF-A0A9W9QLN9-F1
#
_cell.length_a   1.000
_cell.length_b   1.000
_cell.length_c   1.000
_cell.angle_alpha   90.00
_cell.angle_beta   90.00
_cell.angle_gamma   90.00
#
_symmetry.space_group_name_H-M   'P 1'
#
loop_
_entity.id
_entity.type
_entity.pdbx_description
1 polymer ?
#
loop_
_entity_poly.entity_id
_entity_poly.type
_entity_poly.pdbx_seq_one_letter_code
_entity_poly.pdbx_strand_id
1 'polypeptide(L)'
;MIQEGLGYSYLTNGLTRVLLRVPPDQPSTLYYFLCDPHSEMTPESDIASPLWKSSVARVLCLCLMAFRSPTRGQEWRNRAHPDLHKWQTSFDHTRSQIPGKELQQIPHSDSTNPELSSPETGSSYSPPSSCPLPAPSESRRIPTRSQTSCAPSEVRPRSKSPGSSGSDTNLAAGHKRRISQVTSSPSARRSGRQHRAGQGQDDYSQRRAAQFCTQRCLLGLRTKNHLDELCPNVDHHRRGQADPTQHPISAEDLMLSLKNQLDEDMDRCISFGDCGSYGAPFKLTCMKYGYTVIGKGTTAGLWKEVSREAEVYRVLHQAQGSAVPVFLGTIDLAKIYFLHGARIRHMLVMGWGVSVLRRWS
;
A
#
# COMPACT_ATOMS: atom_id res chain seq x y z
N MET A 1 7.48 10.43 4.98
CA MET A 1 7.82 9.97 6.35
C MET A 1 6.60 9.90 7.25
N ILE A 2 5.96 11.04 7.60
CA ILE A 2 4.81 11.08 8.54
C ILE A 2 3.64 10.20 8.07
N GLN A 3 3.17 10.38 6.82
CA GLN A 3 2.03 9.62 6.29
C GLN A 3 2.30 8.10 6.24
N GLU A 4 3.55 7.70 5.98
CA GLU A 4 3.98 6.29 5.97
C GLU A 4 4.32 5.76 7.38
N GLY A 5 4.23 6.59 8.41
CA GLY A 5 4.57 6.20 9.79
C GLY A 5 6.06 5.89 10.00
N LEU A 6 6.93 6.40 9.14
CA LEU A 6 8.37 6.14 9.16
C LEU A 6 9.12 7.17 10.00
N GLY A 7 9.96 6.69 10.92
CA GLY A 7 10.87 7.53 11.71
C GLY A 7 12.17 7.89 11.00
N TYR A 8 12.61 7.06 10.05
CA TYR A 8 13.87 7.22 9.32
C TYR A 8 13.61 7.18 7.81
N SER A 9 14.36 7.97 7.06
CA SER A 9 14.36 7.99 5.59
C SER A 9 15.66 8.61 5.09
N TYR A 10 15.83 8.71 3.78
CA TYR A 10 16.93 9.47 3.21
C TYR A 10 16.53 10.01 1.83
N LEU A 11 17.23 11.06 1.41
CA LEU A 11 17.20 11.61 0.06
C LEU A 11 18.58 11.44 -0.58
N THR A 12 18.64 11.35 -1.90
CA THR A 12 19.90 11.24 -2.64
C THR A 12 19.74 11.84 -4.02
N ASN A 13 20.80 12.49 -4.52
CA ASN A 13 20.91 12.92 -5.91
C ASN A 13 21.84 12.01 -6.73
N GLY A 14 22.29 10.88 -6.16
CA GLY A 14 23.26 9.97 -6.75
C GLY A 14 24.71 10.23 -6.34
N LEU A 15 25.03 11.47 -5.96
CA LEU A 15 26.37 11.88 -5.51
C LEU A 15 26.43 11.99 -3.98
N THR A 16 25.49 12.72 -3.39
CA THR A 16 25.38 12.94 -1.95
C THR A 16 24.06 12.38 -1.43
N ARG A 17 24.04 12.07 -0.13
CA ARG A 17 22.84 11.58 0.58
C ARG A 17 22.52 12.47 1.74
N VAL A 18 21.24 12.63 2.04
CA VAL A 18 20.77 13.29 3.25
C VAL A 18 19.99 12.27 4.06
N LEU A 19 20.55 11.81 5.17
CA LEU A 19 19.86 10.92 6.10
C LEU A 19 18.87 11.73 6.92
N LEU A 20 17.66 11.22 7.09
CA LEU A 20 16.54 11.93 7.71
C LEU A 20 16.01 11.16 8.91
N ARG A 21 15.69 11.88 9.98
CA ARG A 21 15.03 11.33 11.18
C ARG A 21 13.99 12.29 11.71
N VAL A 22 12.79 11.77 11.98
CA VAL A 22 11.75 12.46 12.75
C VAL A 22 11.64 11.77 14.10
N PRO A 23 11.79 12.45 15.25
CA PRO A 23 11.55 11.84 16.56
C PRO A 23 10.05 11.52 16.77
N PRO A 24 9.72 10.53 17.61
CA PRO A 24 8.31 10.19 17.88
C PRO A 24 7.57 11.28 18.66
N ASP A 25 8.26 11.98 19.56
CA ASP A 25 7.67 12.98 20.47
C ASP A 25 7.65 14.40 19.87
N GLN A 26 8.37 14.60 18.77
CA GLN A 26 8.48 15.89 18.08
C GLN A 26 8.24 15.70 16.58
N PRO A 27 6.98 15.48 16.15
CA PRO A 27 6.67 15.20 14.75
C PRO A 27 6.95 16.39 13.82
N SER A 28 7.04 17.60 14.37
CA SER A 28 7.34 18.85 13.65
C SER A 28 8.82 19.07 13.35
N THR A 29 9.71 18.30 13.98
CA THR A 29 11.16 18.48 13.83
C THR A 29 11.75 17.40 12.92
N LEU A 30 12.44 17.82 11.86
CA LEU A 30 13.20 16.95 10.97
C LEU A 30 14.69 17.11 11.22
N TYR A 31 15.32 16.07 11.78
CA TYR A 31 16.77 15.98 11.84
C TYR A 31 17.30 15.48 10.50
N TYR A 32 18.39 16.07 10.05
CA TYR A 32 19.07 15.64 8.84
C TYR A 32 20.58 15.52 9.08
N PHE A 33 21.21 14.64 8.31
CA PHE A 33 22.66 14.49 8.29
C PHE A 33 23.12 14.33 6.84
N LEU A 34 23.89 15.31 6.36
CA LEU A 34 24.45 15.30 5.00
C LEU A 34 25.64 14.33 4.96
N CYS A 35 25.62 13.47 3.96
CA CYS A 35 26.60 12.45 3.69
C CYS A 35 27.17 12.72 2.30
N ASP A 36 28.38 13.24 2.25
CA ASP A 36 29.14 13.36 1.01
C ASP A 36 30.29 12.33 1.03
N PRO A 37 30.16 11.23 0.26
CA PRO A 37 31.20 10.21 0.20
C PRO A 37 32.54 10.74 -0.34
N HIS A 38 32.51 11.76 -1.21
CA HIS A 38 33.72 12.29 -1.86
C HIS A 38 34.52 13.17 -0.90
N SER A 39 33.84 14.00 -0.10
CA SER A 39 34.50 14.84 0.91
C SER A 39 35.02 14.04 2.11
N GLU A 40 34.48 12.84 2.36
CA GLU A 40 34.78 12.05 3.56
C GLU A 40 35.82 10.94 3.36
N MET A 41 36.23 10.68 2.11
CA MET A 41 37.38 9.83 1.79
C MET A 41 38.62 10.70 1.64
N THR A 42 39.40 10.84 2.71
CA THR A 42 40.74 11.45 2.64
C THR A 42 41.73 10.46 2.01
N PRO A 43 42.54 10.86 1.02
CA PRO A 43 43.51 9.97 0.37
C PRO A 43 44.67 9.54 1.30
N GLU A 44 44.82 10.18 2.46
CA GLU A 44 45.90 9.92 3.42
C GLU A 44 45.52 8.99 4.57
N SER A 45 44.26 8.56 4.66
CA SER A 45 43.86 7.64 5.72
C SER A 45 44.17 6.20 5.30
N ASP A 46 44.75 5.44 6.24
CA ASP A 46 45.08 4.02 6.12
C ASP A 46 44.04 3.23 5.31
N ILE A 47 44.44 2.10 4.71
CA ILE A 47 43.57 1.19 3.95
C ILE A 47 42.32 0.73 4.76
N ALA A 48 42.33 0.96 6.08
CA ALA A 48 41.22 0.83 7.02
C ALA A 48 40.41 2.13 7.26
N SER A 49 40.47 3.11 6.36
CA SER A 49 39.56 4.25 6.28
C SER A 49 38.15 3.70 6.38
N PRO A 50 37.36 4.13 7.38
CA PRO A 50 36.36 3.23 7.90
C PRO A 50 35.29 2.93 6.85
N LEU A 51 35.16 1.64 6.51
CA LEU A 51 34.12 1.09 5.63
C LEU A 51 32.71 1.61 6.00
N TRP A 52 32.49 1.99 7.27
CA TRP A 52 31.25 2.61 7.76
C TRP A 52 30.93 3.99 7.18
N LYS A 53 31.92 4.72 6.64
CA LYS A 53 31.72 6.00 5.94
C LYS A 53 31.23 5.81 4.50
N SER A 54 31.34 4.60 3.95
CA SER A 54 30.82 4.32 2.60
C SER A 54 29.31 4.58 2.52
N SER A 55 28.87 5.01 1.34
CA SER A 55 27.43 5.19 1.05
C SER A 55 26.63 3.92 1.37
N VAL A 56 27.18 2.75 1.04
CA VAL A 56 26.52 1.45 1.29
C VAL A 56 26.36 1.20 2.78
N ALA A 57 27.42 1.39 3.57
CA ALA A 57 27.36 1.16 5.01
C ALA A 57 26.39 2.13 5.71
N ARG A 58 26.34 3.39 5.29
CA ARG A 58 25.39 4.38 5.83
C ARG A 58 23.93 4.00 5.57
N VAL A 59 23.61 3.59 4.35
CA VAL A 59 22.26 3.11 4.01
C VAL A 59 21.94 1.84 4.80
N LEU A 60 22.88 0.91 4.92
CA LEU A 60 22.69 -0.29 5.73
C LEU A 60 22.41 0.05 7.19
N CYS A 61 23.22 0.92 7.81
CA CYS A 61 23.00 1.39 9.18
C CYS A 61 21.63 2.05 9.34
N LEU A 62 21.23 2.92 8.41
CA LEU A 62 19.91 3.54 8.42
C LEU A 62 18.79 2.50 8.34
N CYS A 63 18.90 1.52 7.45
CA CYS A 63 17.93 0.43 7.33
C CYS A 63 17.85 -0.39 8.62
N LEU A 64 18.98 -0.71 9.25
CA LEU A 64 19.01 -1.42 10.54
C LEU A 64 18.34 -0.59 11.64
N MET A 65 18.58 0.72 11.70
CA MET A 65 17.88 1.62 12.63
C MET A 65 16.37 1.68 12.34
N ALA A 66 16.00 1.74 11.07
CA ALA A 66 14.61 1.77 10.64
C ALA A 66 13.86 0.48 11.00
N PHE A 67 14.45 -0.70 10.74
CA PHE A 67 13.83 -1.99 11.07
C PHE A 67 13.70 -2.24 12.58
N ARG A 68 14.60 -1.66 13.39
CA ARG A 68 14.50 -1.68 14.84
C ARG A 68 13.49 -0.69 15.40
N SER A 69 13.07 0.29 14.60
CA SER A 69 12.12 1.31 15.01
C SER A 69 10.69 0.81 14.78
N PRO A 70 9.79 0.98 15.75
CA PRO A 70 8.39 0.62 15.54
C PRO A 70 7.78 1.53 14.46
N THR A 71 7.05 0.93 13.53
CA THR A 71 6.23 1.67 12.58
C THR A 71 5.14 2.40 13.35
N ARG A 72 4.93 3.67 13.03
CA ARG A 72 3.93 4.48 13.74
C ARG A 72 2.53 4.16 13.24
N GLY A 73 1.65 3.85 14.19
CA GLY A 73 0.24 3.54 13.92
C GLY A 73 -0.51 4.68 13.24
N GLN A 74 -1.71 4.37 12.77
CA GLN A 74 -2.65 5.33 12.20
C GLN A 74 -3.04 6.39 13.24
N GLU A 75 -3.19 6.03 14.51
CA GLU A 75 -3.56 7.00 15.55
C GLU A 75 -2.48 8.04 15.79
N TRP A 76 -1.21 7.63 15.84
CA TRP A 76 -0.10 8.57 15.91
C TRP A 76 -0.10 9.50 14.69
N ARG A 77 -0.35 8.97 13.49
CA ARG A 77 -0.37 9.76 12.25
C ARG A 77 -1.52 10.76 12.22
N ASN A 78 -2.71 10.37 12.68
CA ASN A 78 -3.86 11.27 12.77
C ASN A 78 -3.69 12.38 13.80
N ARG A 79 -2.99 12.11 14.91
CA ARG A 79 -2.63 13.16 15.89
C ARG A 79 -1.57 14.11 15.35
N ALA A 80 -0.54 13.58 14.69
CA ALA A 80 0.55 14.41 14.19
C ALA A 80 0.15 15.24 12.95
N HIS A 81 -0.67 14.70 12.06
CA HIS A 81 -0.92 15.31 10.74
C HIS A 81 -1.52 16.73 10.76
N PRO A 82 -2.51 17.06 11.60
CA PRO A 82 -3.14 18.39 11.62
C PRO A 82 -2.18 19.53 12.00
N ASP A 83 -1.25 19.25 12.92
CA ASP A 83 -0.36 20.26 13.51
C ASP A 83 0.88 20.55 12.63
N LEU A 84 1.05 19.80 11.53
CA LEU A 84 2.23 19.91 10.68
C LEU A 84 2.02 20.93 9.57
N HIS A 85 2.86 21.95 9.58
CA HIS A 85 2.98 22.87 8.46
C HIS A 85 3.48 22.15 7.21
N LYS A 86 2.78 22.37 6.10
CA LYS A 86 3.31 22.01 4.78
C LYS A 86 4.27 23.09 4.35
N TRP A 87 5.52 22.72 4.06
CA TRP A 87 6.47 23.64 3.43
C TRP A 87 5.96 24.00 2.05
N GLN A 88 5.53 25.26 1.88
CA GLN A 88 5.29 25.84 0.58
C GLN A 88 6.64 26.26 0.02
N THR A 89 7.33 25.32 -0.64
CA THR A 89 8.55 25.65 -1.36
C THR A 89 8.25 25.73 -2.85
N SER A 90 8.70 26.82 -3.48
CA SER A 90 8.90 26.85 -4.92
C SER A 90 10.32 26.37 -5.19
N PHE A 91 10.45 25.28 -5.94
CA PHE A 91 11.75 24.74 -6.32
C PHE A 91 12.55 25.76 -7.13
N ASP A 92 11.88 26.49 -8.03
CA ASP A 92 12.50 27.54 -8.85
C ASP A 92 12.97 28.71 -7.98
N HIS A 93 12.15 29.12 -7.01
CA HIS A 93 12.53 30.17 -6.07
C HIS A 93 13.73 29.75 -5.21
N THR A 94 13.66 28.55 -4.62
CA THR A 94 14.75 28.02 -3.79
C THR A 94 16.03 27.87 -4.59
N ARG A 95 15.94 27.40 -5.84
CA ARG A 95 17.07 27.29 -6.76
C ARG A 95 17.66 28.65 -7.13
N SER A 96 16.81 29.66 -7.34
CA SER A 96 17.27 31.03 -7.66
C SER A 96 18.01 31.69 -6.51
N GLN A 97 17.79 31.25 -5.27
CA GLN A 97 18.54 31.72 -4.10
C GLN A 97 19.91 31.05 -3.94
N ILE A 98 20.19 29.97 -4.68
CA ILE A 98 21.52 29.32 -4.65
C ILE A 98 22.52 30.22 -5.39
N PRO A 99 23.62 30.64 -4.76
CA PRO A 99 24.64 31.46 -5.41
C PRO A 99 25.12 30.85 -6.73
N GLY A 100 25.24 31.68 -7.78
CA GLY A 100 25.65 31.21 -9.11
C GLY A 100 27.00 30.48 -9.13
N LYS A 101 27.91 30.82 -8.19
CA LYS A 101 29.20 30.13 -8.03
C LYS A 101 29.06 28.68 -7.57
N GLU A 102 28.05 28.37 -6.76
CA GLU A 102 27.75 27.00 -6.29
C GLU A 102 27.04 26.19 -7.40
N LEU A 103 26.18 26.84 -8.19
CA LEU A 103 25.54 26.23 -9.35
C LEU A 103 26.56 25.85 -10.44
N GLN A 104 27.65 26.60 -10.58
CA GLN A 104 28.75 26.33 -11.51
C GLN A 104 29.74 25.26 -11.00
N GLN A 105 29.73 24.95 -9.71
CA GLN A 105 30.58 23.91 -9.11
C GLN A 105 29.97 22.50 -9.16
N ILE A 106 28.74 22.35 -9.67
CA ILE A 106 28.15 21.03 -9.90
C ILE A 106 29.00 20.34 -10.97
N PRO A 107 29.71 19.23 -10.67
CA PRO A 107 30.48 18.53 -11.68
C PRO A 107 29.49 18.04 -12.72
N HIS A 108 29.58 18.57 -13.94
CA HIS A 108 28.94 17.95 -15.09
C HIS A 108 29.49 16.52 -15.15
N SER A 109 28.61 15.53 -15.01
CA SER A 109 29.00 14.14 -15.24
C SER A 109 29.61 14.08 -16.64
N ASP A 110 30.87 13.66 -16.76
CA ASP A 110 31.65 13.52 -17.99
C ASP A 110 31.08 12.45 -18.94
N SER A 111 29.84 12.61 -19.37
CA SER A 111 29.17 11.75 -20.34
C SER A 111 28.52 12.56 -21.47
N THR A 112 28.96 13.80 -21.70
CA THR A 112 28.51 14.55 -22.87
C THR A 112 29.70 15.26 -23.49
N ASN A 113 30.17 14.71 -24.61
CA ASN A 113 31.19 15.31 -25.48
C ASN A 113 30.87 16.79 -25.73
N PRO A 114 31.82 17.71 -25.52
CA PRO A 114 31.62 19.13 -25.76
C PRO A 114 31.89 19.46 -27.24
N GLU A 115 31.09 18.91 -28.16
CA GLU A 115 31.15 19.30 -29.60
C GLU A 115 29.78 19.41 -30.27
N LEU A 116 28.74 19.84 -29.53
CA LEU A 116 27.54 20.39 -30.17
C LEU A 116 27.09 21.67 -29.48
N SER A 117 27.28 22.78 -30.18
CA SER A 117 26.69 24.08 -29.86
C SER A 117 25.17 23.94 -29.71
N SER A 118 24.65 24.19 -28.51
CA SER A 118 23.21 24.26 -28.26
C SER A 118 22.73 25.68 -28.57
N PRO A 119 21.66 25.88 -29.38
CA PRO A 119 21.00 27.16 -29.48
C PRO A 119 20.16 27.40 -28.21
N GLU A 120 20.18 28.64 -27.75
CA GLU A 120 19.36 29.16 -26.67
C GLU A 120 17.89 28.81 -26.86
N THR A 121 17.27 28.08 -25.91
CA THR A 121 15.81 28.13 -25.71
C THR A 121 15.50 27.67 -24.29
N GLY A 122 14.88 28.56 -23.51
CA GLY A 122 14.48 28.31 -22.12
C GLY A 122 13.57 27.08 -21.98
N SER A 123 14.01 26.10 -21.20
CA SER A 123 13.22 24.94 -20.82
C SER A 123 12.45 25.26 -19.55
N SER A 124 11.18 25.66 -19.71
CA SER A 124 10.22 25.77 -18.61
C SER A 124 9.86 24.38 -18.08
N TYR A 125 10.27 24.06 -16.85
CA TYR A 125 9.82 22.86 -16.15
C TYR A 125 8.33 23.02 -15.79
N SER A 126 7.46 22.32 -16.50
CA SER A 126 6.03 22.23 -16.14
C SER A 126 5.82 20.98 -15.27
N PRO A 127 5.32 21.10 -14.02
CA PRO A 127 4.93 19.95 -13.24
C PRO A 127 3.71 19.25 -13.89
N PRO A 128 3.55 17.92 -13.75
CA PRO A 128 2.42 17.21 -14.36
C PRO A 128 1.13 17.65 -13.68
N SER A 129 0.38 18.53 -14.35
CA SER A 129 -0.99 18.87 -13.96
C SER A 129 -1.93 17.77 -14.43
N SER A 130 -2.74 17.31 -13.48
CA SER A 130 -4.06 16.71 -13.57
C SER A 130 -4.62 16.45 -14.98
N CYS A 131 -4.86 15.18 -15.29
CA CYS A 131 -5.59 14.72 -16.47
C CYS A 131 -6.96 15.41 -16.63
N PRO A 132 -7.23 16.06 -17.77
CA PRO A 132 -8.58 16.38 -18.20
C PRO A 132 -9.21 15.19 -18.95
N LEU A 133 -10.47 14.90 -18.62
CA LEU A 133 -11.34 13.94 -19.31
C LEU A 133 -11.56 14.35 -20.79
N PRO A 134 -11.61 13.42 -21.76
CA PRO A 134 -12.09 13.73 -23.10
C PRO A 134 -13.56 13.31 -23.32
N ALA A 135 -14.34 14.21 -23.92
CA ALA A 135 -15.66 13.98 -24.52
C ALA A 135 -15.55 14.13 -26.06
N PRO A 136 -16.54 13.68 -26.87
CA PRO A 136 -16.27 12.78 -27.98
C PRO A 136 -16.34 13.42 -29.37
N SER A 137 -15.47 13.00 -30.29
CA SER A 137 -15.82 12.87 -31.73
C SER A 137 -14.74 12.09 -32.51
N GLU A 138 -15.18 10.93 -33.00
CA GLU A 138 -14.97 10.35 -34.33
C GLU A 138 -13.59 10.39 -35.03
N SER A 139 -13.00 9.18 -35.05
CA SER A 139 -12.55 8.46 -36.25
C SER A 139 -11.36 9.01 -37.06
N ARG A 140 -10.16 8.47 -36.74
CA ARG A 140 -9.35 7.78 -37.76
C ARG A 140 -8.40 6.74 -37.12
N ARG A 141 -8.70 5.45 -37.35
CA ARG A 141 -7.81 4.28 -37.12
C ARG A 141 -6.73 4.26 -38.21
N ILE A 142 -5.58 3.57 -38.07
CA ILE A 142 -5.28 2.14 -38.37
C ILE A 142 -3.73 2.00 -38.14
N PRO A 143 -3.05 0.82 -38.04
CA PRO A 143 -3.08 -0.28 -37.06
C PRO A 143 -1.68 -0.72 -36.55
N THR A 144 -1.60 -1.52 -35.48
CA THR A 144 -0.67 -2.67 -35.45
C THR A 144 -1.29 -3.85 -34.70
N ARG A 145 -1.45 -4.93 -35.48
CA ARG A 145 -1.78 -6.34 -35.19
C ARG A 145 -0.99 -6.83 -33.96
N SER A 146 -1.52 -7.61 -33.01
CA SER A 146 -2.04 -8.96 -33.22
C SER A 146 -3.00 -9.41 -32.09
N GLN A 147 -4.23 -9.78 -32.46
CA GLN A 147 -5.00 -10.80 -31.74
C GLN A 147 -5.08 -12.04 -32.64
N THR A 148 -4.98 -13.22 -32.02
CA THR A 148 -5.95 -14.28 -32.26
C THR A 148 -6.00 -15.21 -31.06
N SER A 149 -7.17 -15.17 -30.40
CA SER A 149 -7.77 -16.18 -29.54
C SER A 149 -7.83 -17.57 -30.21
N CYS A 150 -7.91 -18.64 -29.43
CA CYS A 150 -8.90 -19.72 -29.59
C CYS A 150 -8.88 -20.69 -28.39
N ALA A 151 -10.08 -21.12 -27.98
CA ALA A 151 -10.38 -22.30 -27.12
C ALA A 151 -11.45 -23.13 -27.86
N PRO A 152 -11.91 -24.30 -27.36
CA PRO A 152 -11.26 -25.50 -26.82
C PRO A 152 -11.69 -26.79 -27.59
N SER A 153 -11.09 -27.96 -27.34
CA SER A 153 -11.77 -29.30 -27.37
C SER A 153 -10.85 -30.45 -26.92
N GLU A 154 -11.47 -31.45 -26.28
CA GLU A 154 -10.86 -32.64 -25.67
C GLU A 154 -10.49 -33.78 -26.65
N VAL A 155 -9.63 -34.68 -26.14
CA VAL A 155 -9.62 -36.16 -26.21
C VAL A 155 -8.23 -36.76 -26.54
N ARG A 156 -7.78 -37.61 -25.61
CA ARG A 156 -6.54 -38.43 -25.45
C ARG A 156 -6.24 -39.43 -26.59
N PRO A 157 -5.27 -40.39 -26.47
CA PRO A 157 -3.81 -40.34 -26.15
C PRO A 157 -2.96 -41.27 -27.09
N ARG A 158 -1.62 -41.11 -27.16
CA ARG A 158 -0.60 -42.21 -27.02
C ARG A 158 0.82 -41.83 -27.46
N SER A 159 1.75 -42.01 -26.53
CA SER A 159 3.10 -42.62 -26.62
C SER A 159 3.81 -42.78 -27.98
N LYS A 160 5.07 -42.32 -28.04
CA LYS A 160 6.29 -43.14 -28.30
C LYS A 160 7.55 -42.24 -28.36
N SER A 161 8.48 -42.45 -27.43
CA SER A 161 9.95 -42.26 -27.63
C SER A 161 10.51 -43.51 -28.37
N PRO A 162 11.82 -43.71 -28.70
CA PRO A 162 13.04 -42.96 -28.33
C PRO A 162 14.18 -42.86 -29.40
N GLY A 163 15.30 -42.23 -29.01
CA GLY A 163 16.67 -42.41 -29.57
C GLY A 163 17.18 -41.23 -30.42
N SER A 164 18.45 -40.83 -30.46
CA SER A 164 19.70 -41.23 -29.79
C SER A 164 20.83 -40.26 -30.23
N SER A 165 21.82 -40.04 -29.35
CA SER A 165 23.26 -39.71 -29.62
C SER A 165 23.70 -38.28 -29.98
N GLY A 166 24.62 -37.74 -29.14
CA GLY A 166 25.98 -37.45 -29.63
C GLY A 166 26.55 -36.02 -29.52
N SER A 167 27.38 -35.80 -28.49
CA SER A 167 28.58 -34.93 -28.39
C SER A 167 28.52 -33.39 -28.36
N ASP A 168 28.85 -32.88 -27.16
CA ASP A 168 29.86 -31.87 -26.77
C ASP A 168 30.40 -30.86 -27.80
N THR A 169 30.24 -29.56 -27.49
CA THR A 169 31.40 -28.66 -27.26
C THR A 169 30.97 -27.36 -26.56
N ASN A 170 31.77 -26.97 -25.56
CA ASN A 170 31.66 -25.74 -24.79
C ASN A 170 31.85 -24.48 -25.66
N LEU A 171 31.25 -23.34 -25.29
CA LEU A 171 31.95 -22.05 -25.09
C LEU A 171 31.00 -20.92 -24.65
N ALA A 172 31.33 -20.38 -23.47
CA ALA A 172 31.20 -18.99 -23.01
C ALA A 172 29.91 -18.19 -23.25
N ALA A 173 29.17 -18.04 -22.16
CA ALA A 173 28.05 -17.13 -21.97
C ALA A 173 28.45 -15.65 -22.12
N GLY A 174 27.81 -14.96 -23.06
CA GLY A 174 27.52 -13.54 -22.94
C GLY A 174 26.03 -13.39 -22.68
N HIS A 175 25.63 -12.82 -21.53
CA HIS A 175 24.38 -12.06 -21.45
C HIS A 175 24.33 -11.15 -20.21
N LYS A 176 24.05 -9.89 -20.52
CA LYS A 176 23.70 -8.78 -19.63
C LYS A 176 22.60 -9.21 -18.65
N ARG A 177 22.86 -9.15 -17.34
CA ARG A 177 21.82 -9.35 -16.32
C ARG A 177 21.37 -8.02 -15.72
N ARG A 178 20.19 -7.63 -16.20
CA ARG A 178 19.19 -6.75 -15.60
C ARG A 178 18.92 -7.17 -14.14
N ILE A 179 19.28 -6.32 -13.17
CA ILE A 179 18.94 -6.52 -11.76
C ILE A 179 17.56 -5.90 -11.53
N SER A 180 16.53 -6.72 -11.62
CA SER A 180 15.18 -6.37 -11.15
C SER A 180 14.49 -7.63 -10.64
N GLN A 181 14.93 -8.14 -9.48
CA GLN A 181 14.17 -9.08 -8.66
C GLN A 181 14.50 -8.83 -7.18
N VAL A 182 13.79 -7.88 -6.57
CA VAL A 182 13.64 -7.83 -5.12
C VAL A 182 12.67 -8.96 -4.78
N THR A 183 13.23 -10.09 -4.35
CA THR A 183 12.46 -11.18 -3.77
C THR A 183 11.91 -10.74 -2.41
N SER A 184 10.61 -10.96 -2.25
CA SER A 184 9.84 -10.87 -1.02
C SER A 184 10.59 -11.47 0.18
N SER A 185 10.80 -10.65 1.23
CA SER A 185 11.45 -11.08 2.46
C SER A 185 10.59 -12.10 3.22
N PRO A 186 11.16 -13.20 3.73
CA PRO A 186 10.46 -14.12 4.62
C PRO A 186 10.35 -13.56 6.03
N SER A 187 9.25 -13.91 6.68
CA SER A 187 8.87 -13.61 8.06
C SER A 187 10.01 -13.86 9.07
N ALA A 188 10.57 -12.79 9.63
CA ALA A 188 11.50 -12.89 10.75
C ALA A 188 10.74 -13.33 12.03
N ARG A 189 10.96 -14.58 12.45
CA ARG A 189 10.61 -15.08 13.79
C ARG A 189 11.35 -14.22 14.83
N ARG A 190 10.63 -13.45 15.63
CA ARG A 190 11.21 -12.63 16.70
C ARG A 190 11.37 -13.48 17.97
N SER A 191 12.61 -13.63 18.41
CA SER A 191 12.97 -14.09 19.75
C SER A 191 13.12 -12.88 20.68
N GLY A 192 12.33 -12.88 21.75
CA GLY A 192 12.60 -12.31 23.08
C GLY A 192 13.09 -10.86 23.22
N ARG A 193 12.17 -9.97 23.63
CA ARG A 193 12.31 -9.19 24.88
C ARG A 193 10.97 -8.54 25.25
N GLN A 194 10.43 -8.99 26.37
CA GLN A 194 9.25 -8.46 27.03
C GLN A 194 9.55 -7.05 27.55
N HIS A 195 8.74 -6.06 27.14
CA HIS A 195 8.34 -4.95 28.01
C HIS A 195 7.04 -4.33 27.43
N ARG A 196 5.93 -4.48 28.18
CA ARG A 196 4.66 -3.72 28.12
C ARG A 196 3.92 -3.54 26.76
N ALA A 197 4.00 -4.51 25.84
CA ALA A 197 3.23 -4.49 24.57
C ALA A 197 2.29 -5.70 24.36
N GLY A 198 2.01 -6.48 25.42
CA GLY A 198 1.33 -7.79 25.28
C GLY A 198 -0.09 -7.71 24.75
N GLN A 199 -0.91 -6.79 25.25
CA GLN A 199 -2.35 -6.80 24.92
C GLN A 199 -2.67 -6.37 23.48
N GLY A 200 -2.01 -5.33 22.95
CA GLY A 200 -2.32 -4.81 21.61
C GLY A 200 -1.78 -5.68 20.47
N GLN A 201 -0.67 -6.39 20.69
CA GLN A 201 -0.06 -7.23 19.67
C GLN A 201 -0.81 -8.56 19.50
N ASP A 202 -1.27 -9.14 20.60
CA ASP A 202 -2.10 -10.35 20.60
C ASP A 202 -3.45 -10.08 19.92
N ASP A 203 -4.08 -8.95 20.26
CA ASP A 203 -5.33 -8.48 19.70
C ASP A 203 -5.27 -8.20 18.17
N TYR A 204 -4.20 -7.54 17.69
CA TYR A 204 -3.97 -7.37 16.25
C TYR A 204 -3.81 -8.72 15.53
N SER A 205 -3.06 -9.66 16.12
CA SER A 205 -2.84 -10.98 15.53
C SER A 205 -4.12 -11.79 15.43
N GLN A 206 -4.98 -11.72 16.46
CA GLN A 206 -6.29 -12.35 16.49
C GLN A 206 -7.21 -11.78 15.41
N ARG A 207 -7.30 -10.44 15.30
CA ARG A 207 -8.08 -9.80 14.21
C ARG A 207 -7.57 -10.19 12.82
N ARG A 208 -6.26 -10.29 12.64
CA ARG A 208 -5.68 -10.68 11.36
C ARG A 208 -6.05 -12.13 11.00
N ALA A 209 -6.03 -13.02 12.00
CA ALA A 209 -6.39 -14.43 11.86
C ALA A 209 -7.91 -14.67 11.77
N ALA A 210 -8.74 -13.72 12.23
CA ALA A 210 -10.18 -13.82 12.21
C ALA A 210 -10.70 -14.12 10.79
N GLN A 211 -11.58 -15.12 10.71
CA GLN A 211 -12.21 -15.52 9.46
C GLN A 211 -13.40 -14.58 9.17
N PHE A 212 -13.70 -14.39 7.89
CA PHE A 212 -14.85 -13.58 7.51
C PHE A 212 -16.16 -14.32 7.77
N CYS A 213 -17.20 -13.57 8.15
CA CYS A 213 -18.55 -14.13 8.27
C CYS A 213 -19.05 -14.63 6.90
N THR A 214 -19.86 -15.69 6.92
CA THR A 214 -20.45 -16.25 5.70
C THR A 214 -21.47 -15.27 5.11
N GLN A 215 -21.66 -15.36 3.79
CA GLN A 215 -22.67 -14.58 3.08
C GLN A 215 -24.08 -14.84 3.62
N ARG A 216 -24.40 -16.09 3.98
CA ARG A 216 -25.69 -16.47 4.57
C ARG A 216 -25.90 -15.81 5.94
N CYS A 217 -24.87 -15.79 6.79
CA CYS A 217 -24.91 -15.12 8.09
C CYS A 217 -25.19 -13.62 7.95
N LEU A 218 -24.48 -12.94 7.04
CA LEU A 218 -24.66 -11.49 6.83
C LEU A 218 -25.99 -11.16 6.16
N LEU A 219 -26.48 -12.03 5.29
CA LEU A 219 -27.83 -11.89 4.72
C LEU A 219 -28.88 -12.03 5.82
N GLY A 220 -28.72 -13.01 6.71
CA GLY A 220 -29.60 -13.22 7.86
C GLY A 220 -29.64 -12.01 8.80
N LEU A 221 -28.48 -11.42 9.08
CA LEU A 221 -28.38 -10.17 9.85
C LEU A 221 -29.22 -9.04 9.22
N ARG A 222 -29.13 -8.87 7.90
CA ARG A 222 -29.83 -7.80 7.18
C ARG A 222 -31.34 -8.02 7.11
N THR A 223 -31.78 -9.27 6.94
CA THR A 223 -33.22 -9.60 6.83
C THR A 223 -33.85 -9.98 8.17
N LYS A 224 -33.11 -9.84 9.28
CA LYS A 224 -33.53 -10.22 10.64
C LYS A 224 -33.95 -11.71 10.73
N ASN A 225 -33.21 -12.57 10.04
CA ASN A 225 -33.36 -14.03 10.11
C ASN A 225 -32.39 -14.64 11.14
N HIS A 226 -32.37 -15.96 11.22
CA HIS A 226 -31.49 -16.73 12.10
C HIS A 226 -30.00 -16.67 11.68
N LEU A 227 -29.13 -16.92 12.65
CA LEU A 227 -27.70 -17.12 12.45
C LEU A 227 -27.42 -18.31 11.52
N ASP A 228 -26.33 -18.22 10.76
CA ASP A 228 -25.80 -19.36 10.00
C ASP A 228 -24.87 -20.18 10.88
N GLU A 229 -25.24 -21.43 11.18
CA GLU A 229 -24.44 -22.37 11.99
C GLU A 229 -23.05 -22.64 11.40
N LEU A 230 -22.90 -22.45 10.08
CA LEU A 230 -21.62 -22.64 9.38
C LEU A 230 -20.73 -21.40 9.44
N CYS A 231 -21.18 -20.29 10.06
CA CYS A 231 -20.36 -19.10 10.21
C CYS A 231 -19.21 -19.38 11.17
N PRO A 232 -17.93 -19.13 10.79
CA PRO A 232 -16.80 -19.39 11.67
C PRO A 232 -16.79 -18.51 12.93
N ASN A 233 -17.60 -17.46 12.96
CA ASN A 233 -17.74 -16.54 14.09
C ASN A 233 -19.07 -16.73 14.85
N VAL A 234 -19.84 -17.79 14.57
CA VAL A 234 -21.20 -17.98 15.13
C VAL A 234 -21.21 -17.96 16.67
N ASP A 235 -20.22 -18.56 17.31
CA ASP A 235 -20.11 -18.58 18.78
C ASP A 235 -19.88 -17.19 19.37
N HIS A 236 -19.21 -16.30 18.63
CA HIS A 236 -19.06 -14.91 19.03
C HIS A 236 -20.38 -14.15 18.91
N HIS A 237 -21.19 -14.43 17.88
CA HIS A 237 -22.49 -13.79 17.68
C HIS A 237 -23.50 -14.19 18.78
N ARG A 238 -23.36 -15.40 19.35
CA ARG A 238 -24.23 -15.95 20.40
C ARG A 238 -23.91 -15.48 21.81
N ARG A 239 -22.71 -14.92 22.00
CA ARG A 239 -22.19 -14.67 23.33
C ARG A 239 -23.08 -13.68 24.10
N GLY A 240 -23.61 -14.12 25.24
CA GLY A 240 -24.44 -13.29 26.12
C GLY A 240 -25.87 -13.08 25.63
N GLN A 241 -26.38 -13.92 24.72
CA GLN A 241 -27.75 -13.83 24.21
C GLN A 241 -28.71 -14.79 24.89
N ALA A 242 -29.97 -14.35 25.02
CA ALA A 242 -31.08 -15.19 25.49
C ALA A 242 -31.54 -16.21 24.43
N ASP A 243 -31.57 -15.80 23.15
CA ASP A 243 -31.85 -16.70 22.03
C ASP A 243 -30.56 -16.88 21.20
N PRO A 244 -29.89 -18.05 21.28
CA PRO A 244 -28.65 -18.31 20.54
C PRO A 244 -28.87 -18.54 19.03
N THR A 245 -30.12 -18.52 18.54
CA THR A 245 -30.42 -18.71 17.13
C THR A 245 -30.51 -17.41 16.34
N GLN A 246 -30.61 -16.26 17.02
CA GLN A 246 -30.82 -14.95 16.40
C GLN A 246 -29.60 -14.04 16.50
N HIS A 247 -29.51 -13.07 15.61
CA HIS A 247 -28.50 -12.01 15.68
C HIS A 247 -28.80 -11.07 16.87
N PRO A 248 -27.78 -10.66 17.66
CA PRO A 248 -27.96 -9.78 18.83
C PRO A 248 -28.21 -8.31 18.45
N ILE A 249 -27.96 -7.97 17.19
CA ILE A 249 -27.99 -6.61 16.66
C ILE A 249 -28.52 -6.61 15.24
N SER A 250 -28.96 -5.44 14.76
CA SER A 250 -29.29 -5.23 13.35
C SER A 250 -28.04 -4.99 12.49
N ALA A 251 -28.21 -4.98 11.16
CA ALA A 251 -27.14 -4.60 10.24
C ALA A 251 -26.74 -3.12 10.41
N GLU A 252 -27.70 -2.26 10.72
CA GLU A 252 -27.50 -0.83 10.99
C GLU A 252 -26.66 -0.62 12.26
N ASP A 253 -26.97 -1.36 13.33
CA ASP A 253 -26.21 -1.35 14.58
C ASP A 253 -24.77 -1.86 14.37
N LEU A 254 -24.59 -2.86 13.51
CA LEU A 254 -23.26 -3.34 13.14
C LEU A 254 -22.46 -2.24 12.44
N MET A 255 -23.06 -1.56 11.46
CA MET A 255 -22.43 -0.46 10.73
C MET A 255 -22.05 0.69 11.66
N LEU A 256 -22.96 1.06 12.58
CA LEU A 256 -22.69 2.09 13.59
C LEU A 256 -21.56 1.66 14.54
N SER A 257 -21.57 0.41 14.99
CA SER A 257 -20.52 -0.14 15.85
C SER A 257 -19.16 -0.13 15.16
N LEU A 258 -19.10 -0.53 13.89
CA LEU A 258 -17.88 -0.48 13.09
C LEU A 258 -17.39 0.96 12.90
N LYS A 259 -18.28 1.90 12.55
CA LYS A 259 -17.94 3.30 12.40
C LYS A 259 -17.35 3.87 13.69
N ASN A 260 -18.05 3.71 14.81
CA ASN A 260 -17.59 4.22 16.11
C ASN A 260 -16.24 3.61 16.51
N GLN A 261 -16.06 2.31 16.29
CA GLN A 261 -14.81 1.64 16.60
C GLN A 261 -13.63 2.19 15.78
N LEU A 262 -13.85 2.49 14.50
CA LEU A 262 -12.82 3.04 13.60
C LEU A 262 -12.53 4.51 13.92
N ASP A 263 -13.56 5.30 14.20
CA ASP A 263 -13.41 6.71 14.56
C ASP A 263 -12.69 6.87 15.92
N GLU A 264 -12.91 5.94 16.85
CA GLU A 264 -12.18 5.88 18.12
C GLU A 264 -10.70 5.52 17.91
N ASP A 265 -10.42 4.46 17.16
CA ASP A 265 -9.06 3.96 16.94
C ASP A 265 -8.91 3.30 15.55
N MET A 266 -8.24 4.01 14.65
CA MET A 266 -7.97 3.59 13.27
C MET A 266 -6.99 2.42 13.19
N ASP A 267 -6.21 2.13 14.23
CA ASP A 267 -5.30 0.97 14.26
C ASP A 267 -6.06 -0.36 14.47
N ARG A 268 -7.38 -0.30 14.75
CA ARG A 268 -8.26 -1.48 14.78
C ARG A 268 -8.61 -2.00 13.38
N CYS A 269 -8.30 -1.23 12.32
CA CYS A 269 -8.53 -1.60 10.93
C CYS A 269 -7.29 -2.22 10.28
N ILE A 270 -7.46 -3.31 9.53
CA ILE A 270 -6.34 -4.01 8.89
C ILE A 270 -6.49 -3.95 7.37
N SER A 271 -5.65 -3.17 6.69
CA SER A 271 -5.54 -3.26 5.23
C SER A 271 -4.91 -4.59 4.81
N PHE A 272 -5.41 -5.20 3.74
CA PHE A 272 -4.83 -6.43 3.21
C PHE A 272 -4.99 -6.53 1.70
N GLY A 273 -4.15 -7.33 1.06
CA GLY A 273 -4.11 -7.46 -0.40
C GLY A 273 -3.54 -6.21 -1.08
N ASP A 274 -3.61 -6.23 -2.41
CA ASP A 274 -3.12 -5.13 -3.24
C ASP A 274 -4.16 -4.00 -3.32
N CYS A 275 -3.67 -2.77 -3.49
CA CYS A 275 -4.53 -1.63 -3.75
C CYS A 275 -4.97 -1.66 -5.23
N GLY A 276 -6.27 -1.69 -5.45
CA GLY A 276 -6.85 -1.49 -6.78
C GLY A 276 -6.85 -0.01 -7.16
N SER A 277 -7.19 0.29 -8.42
CA SER A 277 -7.29 1.67 -8.93
C SER A 277 -8.30 2.54 -8.18
N TYR A 278 -9.35 1.93 -7.62
CA TYR A 278 -10.46 2.63 -6.96
C TYR A 278 -10.50 2.48 -5.43
N GLY A 279 -9.52 1.79 -4.83
CA GLY A 279 -9.48 1.62 -3.38
C GLY A 279 -8.65 0.43 -2.90
N ALA A 280 -8.57 0.30 -1.59
CA ALA A 280 -7.85 -0.77 -0.91
C ALA A 280 -8.81 -1.66 -0.09
N PRO A 281 -8.56 -2.98 0.01
CA PRO A 281 -9.33 -3.86 0.88
C PRO A 281 -8.92 -3.74 2.35
N PHE A 282 -9.91 -3.77 3.23
CA PHE A 282 -9.76 -3.72 4.66
C PHE A 282 -10.55 -4.84 5.32
N LYS A 283 -9.95 -5.49 6.31
CA LYS A 283 -10.63 -6.46 7.17
C LYS A 283 -11.16 -5.67 8.36
N LEU A 284 -12.48 -5.68 8.51
CA LEU A 284 -13.19 -4.99 9.57
C LEU A 284 -13.79 -6.03 10.50
N THR A 285 -13.45 -5.97 11.79
CA THR A 285 -14.02 -6.85 12.81
C THR A 285 -14.71 -6.01 13.87
N CYS A 286 -16.01 -6.23 14.08
CA CYS A 286 -16.74 -5.66 15.20
C CYS A 286 -16.34 -6.40 16.47
N MET A 287 -15.60 -5.74 17.36
CA MET A 287 -15.01 -6.38 18.53
C MET A 287 -16.07 -6.91 19.51
N LYS A 288 -17.20 -6.22 19.64
CA LYS A 288 -18.25 -6.55 20.60
C LYS A 288 -19.00 -7.84 20.24
N TYR A 289 -19.26 -8.07 18.96
CA TYR A 289 -20.12 -9.16 18.49
C TYR A 289 -19.42 -10.15 17.53
N GLY A 290 -18.15 -9.92 17.20
CA GLY A 290 -17.33 -10.81 16.38
C GLY A 290 -17.61 -10.81 14.88
N TYR A 291 -18.48 -9.92 14.38
CA TYR A 291 -18.75 -9.81 12.93
C TYR A 291 -17.50 -9.36 12.18
N THR A 292 -17.04 -10.17 11.23
CA THR A 292 -15.87 -9.85 10.41
C THR A 292 -16.26 -9.75 8.93
N VAL A 293 -16.04 -8.58 8.33
CA VAL A 293 -16.49 -8.20 6.99
C VAL A 293 -15.38 -7.48 6.21
N ILE A 294 -15.59 -7.24 4.92
CA ILE A 294 -14.68 -6.43 4.09
C ILE A 294 -15.15 -4.97 4.12
N GLY A 295 -14.19 -4.05 4.28
CA GLY A 295 -14.32 -2.66 3.87
C GLY A 295 -13.49 -2.40 2.60
N LYS A 296 -14.09 -1.86 1.54
CA LYS A 296 -13.34 -1.26 0.42
C LYS A 296 -13.14 0.20 0.73
N GLY A 297 -11.93 0.58 1.14
CA GLY A 297 -11.60 1.96 1.47
C GLY A 297 -11.14 2.74 0.26
N THR A 298 -11.60 3.98 0.13
CA THR A 298 -11.23 4.89 -0.95
C THR A 298 -10.95 6.31 -0.45
N THR A 299 -10.33 7.10 -1.31
CA THR A 299 -9.99 8.50 -1.05
C THR A 299 -11.19 9.42 -1.34
N ALA A 300 -11.21 10.61 -0.74
CA ALA A 300 -12.28 11.59 -0.99
C ALA A 300 -12.39 12.00 -2.47
N GLY A 301 -11.28 12.01 -3.22
CA GLY A 301 -11.28 12.35 -4.65
C GLY A 301 -12.03 11.33 -5.51
N LEU A 302 -11.90 10.03 -5.19
CA LEU A 302 -12.55 8.94 -5.92
C LEU A 302 -13.95 8.61 -5.39
N TRP A 303 -14.32 9.14 -4.22
CA TRP A 303 -15.59 8.79 -3.56
C TRP A 303 -16.82 9.07 -4.42
N LYS A 304 -16.82 10.16 -5.21
CA LYS A 304 -17.94 10.49 -6.11
C LYS A 304 -18.23 9.42 -7.17
N GLU A 305 -17.23 8.63 -7.52
CA GLU A 305 -17.37 7.52 -8.47
C GLU A 305 -17.71 6.24 -7.73
N VAL A 306 -16.96 5.94 -6.66
CA VAL A 306 -17.11 4.72 -5.86
C VAL A 306 -18.45 4.67 -5.13
N SER A 307 -19.01 5.79 -4.68
CA SER A 307 -20.29 5.83 -3.97
C SER A 307 -21.44 5.32 -4.84
N ARG A 308 -21.34 5.43 -6.17
CA ARG A 308 -22.34 4.89 -7.11
C ARG A 308 -22.40 3.37 -7.11
N GLU A 309 -21.33 2.68 -6.68
CA GLU A 309 -21.38 1.22 -6.49
C GLU A 309 -22.45 0.82 -5.47
N ALA A 310 -22.72 1.65 -4.46
CA ALA A 310 -23.79 1.37 -3.48
C ALA A 310 -25.17 1.26 -4.15
N GLU A 311 -25.42 2.05 -5.19
CA GLU A 311 -26.67 1.98 -5.96
C GLU A 311 -26.75 0.67 -6.76
N VAL A 312 -25.63 0.22 -7.33
CA VAL A 312 -25.56 -1.07 -8.03
C VAL A 312 -25.89 -2.22 -7.08
N TYR A 313 -25.31 -2.21 -5.86
CA TYR A 313 -25.66 -3.20 -4.85
C TYR A 313 -27.14 -3.17 -4.48
N ARG A 314 -27.74 -1.97 -4.34
CA ARG A 314 -29.17 -1.80 -4.08
C ARG A 314 -30.04 -2.39 -5.20
N VAL A 315 -29.69 -2.15 -6.46
CA VAL A 315 -30.41 -2.75 -7.60
C VAL A 315 -30.30 -4.27 -7.57
N LEU A 316 -29.10 -4.79 -7.27
CA LEU A 316 -28.82 -6.23 -7.23
C LEU A 316 -29.21 -6.91 -5.90
N HIS A 317 -30.11 -6.32 -5.10
CA HIS A 317 -30.44 -6.82 -3.76
C HIS A 317 -30.86 -8.30 -3.74
N GLN A 318 -31.58 -8.78 -4.75
CA GLN A 318 -32.03 -10.19 -4.87
C GLN A 318 -30.89 -11.16 -5.16
N ALA A 319 -29.81 -10.69 -5.79
CA ALA A 319 -28.65 -11.52 -6.11
C ALA A 319 -27.61 -11.57 -4.97
N GLN A 320 -27.82 -10.76 -3.93
CA GLN A 320 -26.88 -10.67 -2.80
C GLN A 320 -26.94 -11.90 -1.90
N GLY A 321 -25.77 -12.37 -1.49
CA GLY A 321 -25.60 -13.59 -0.71
C GLY A 321 -25.41 -14.85 -1.58
N SER A 322 -25.54 -14.72 -2.91
CA SER A 322 -25.31 -15.80 -3.88
C SER A 322 -24.30 -15.36 -4.95
N ALA A 323 -24.72 -14.57 -5.94
CA ALA A 323 -23.85 -14.11 -7.03
C ALA A 323 -23.12 -12.80 -6.71
N VAL A 324 -23.69 -12.00 -5.81
CA VAL A 324 -23.15 -10.70 -5.37
C VAL A 324 -22.92 -10.74 -3.86
N PRO A 325 -21.85 -10.12 -3.32
CA PRO A 325 -21.68 -10.00 -1.88
C PRO A 325 -22.85 -9.28 -1.21
N VAL A 326 -23.16 -9.65 0.02
CA VAL A 326 -24.07 -8.91 0.89
C VAL A 326 -23.44 -7.55 1.20
N PHE A 327 -24.02 -6.49 0.65
CA PHE A 327 -23.68 -5.11 0.94
C PHE A 327 -24.40 -4.66 2.21
N LEU A 328 -23.63 -4.11 3.14
CA LEU A 328 -24.11 -3.64 4.45
C LEU A 328 -24.27 -2.11 4.49
N GLY A 329 -23.45 -1.39 3.72
CA GLY A 329 -23.59 0.06 3.62
C GLY A 329 -22.25 0.77 3.42
N THR A 330 -22.24 2.06 3.76
CA THR A 330 -21.08 2.94 3.62
C THR A 330 -20.65 3.51 4.97
N ILE A 331 -19.35 3.72 5.16
CA ILE A 331 -18.80 4.40 6.35
C ILE A 331 -17.97 5.60 5.90
N ASP A 332 -18.31 6.76 6.43
CA ASP A 332 -17.48 7.96 6.37
C ASP A 332 -16.66 8.05 7.66
N LEU A 333 -15.35 8.03 7.54
CA LEU A 333 -14.43 8.07 8.66
C LEU A 333 -14.19 9.51 9.12
N ALA A 334 -14.15 9.72 10.43
CA ALA A 334 -13.73 10.98 11.04
C ALA A 334 -12.22 11.19 10.82
N LYS A 335 -11.44 10.13 11.02
CA LYS A 335 -9.98 10.07 10.87
C LYS A 335 -9.57 9.58 9.48
N ILE A 336 -8.30 9.78 9.13
CA ILE A 336 -7.71 9.35 7.85
C ILE A 336 -6.96 8.05 8.07
N TYR A 337 -7.23 7.02 7.27
CA TYR A 337 -6.30 5.90 7.16
C TYR A 337 -5.25 6.22 6.09
N PHE A 338 -3.98 6.33 6.50
CA PHE A 338 -2.88 6.59 5.60
C PHE A 338 -2.31 5.26 5.07
N LEU A 339 -2.39 5.07 3.76
CA LEU A 339 -1.92 3.85 3.09
C LEU A 339 -1.14 4.22 1.83
N HIS A 340 0.19 4.15 1.88
CA HIS A 340 1.08 4.32 0.71
C HIS A 340 0.76 5.58 -0.12
N GLY A 341 0.69 6.73 0.54
CA GLY A 341 0.31 8.01 -0.07
C GLY A 341 -1.19 8.24 -0.27
N ALA A 342 -2.03 7.21 -0.19
CA ALA A 342 -3.49 7.35 -0.21
C ALA A 342 -4.03 7.77 1.15
N ARG A 343 -5.00 8.69 1.14
CA ARG A 343 -5.73 9.17 2.33
C ARG A 343 -7.15 8.64 2.28
N ILE A 344 -7.34 7.46 2.85
CA ILE A 344 -8.62 6.77 2.86
C ILE A 344 -9.54 7.40 3.90
N ARG A 345 -10.75 7.77 3.48
CA ARG A 345 -11.77 8.40 4.33
C ARG A 345 -13.16 7.81 4.19
N HIS A 346 -13.41 7.05 3.12
CA HIS A 346 -14.71 6.47 2.84
C HIS A 346 -14.55 4.97 2.63
N MET A 347 -15.50 4.18 3.11
CA MET A 347 -15.48 2.73 2.97
C MET A 347 -16.84 2.20 2.50
N LEU A 348 -16.83 1.27 1.56
CA LEU A 348 -17.98 0.40 1.26
C LEU A 348 -17.84 -0.88 2.08
N VAL A 349 -18.85 -1.27 2.84
CA VAL A 349 -18.82 -2.43 3.72
C VAL A 349 -19.68 -3.56 3.16
N MET A 350 -19.10 -4.74 3.03
CA MET A 350 -19.74 -5.89 2.41
C MET A 350 -19.17 -7.23 2.92
N GLY A 351 -19.91 -8.31 2.69
CA GLY A 351 -19.45 -9.67 2.99
C GLY A 351 -18.29 -10.12 2.11
N TRP A 352 -17.52 -11.09 2.59
CA TRP A 352 -16.40 -11.67 1.83
C TRP A 352 -16.90 -12.63 0.74
N GLY A 353 -16.54 -12.39 -0.52
CA GLY A 353 -16.84 -13.27 -1.64
C GLY A 353 -15.59 -13.55 -2.49
N VAL A 354 -15.39 -14.80 -2.91
CA VAL A 354 -14.23 -15.21 -3.73
C VAL A 354 -14.13 -14.49 -5.09
N SER A 355 -15.23 -13.92 -5.59
CA SER A 355 -15.29 -13.10 -6.80
C SER A 355 -14.93 -11.62 -6.58
N VAL A 356 -14.85 -11.17 -5.32
CA VAL A 356 -14.64 -9.76 -4.96
C VAL A 356 -13.26 -9.28 -5.41
N LEU A 357 -12.22 -10.11 -5.26
CA LEU A 357 -10.85 -9.74 -5.65
C LEU A 357 -10.65 -9.52 -7.15
N ARG A 358 -11.34 -10.26 -8.03
CA ARG A 358 -11.13 -10.16 -9.49
C ARG A 358 -11.67 -8.89 -10.13
N ARG A 359 -12.54 -8.16 -9.42
CA ARG A 359 -13.11 -6.89 -9.90
C ARG A 359 -12.31 -5.67 -9.44
N TRP A 360 -11.31 -5.87 -8.57
CA TRP A 360 -10.43 -4.81 -8.06
C TRP A 360 -9.09 -4.70 -8.80
N SER A 361 -8.82 -5.59 -9.77
CA SER A 361 -7.59 -5.63 -10.57
C SER A 361 -7.72 -4.88 -11.88
#